data_AF-A0A6P0Z8A0-F1
#
_entry.id   AF-A0A6P0Z8A0-F1
#
_cell.length_a   1.000
_cell.length_b   1.000
_cell.length_c   1.000
_cell.angle_alpha   90.00
_cell.angle_beta   90.00
_cell.angle_gamma   90.00
#
_symmetry.space_group_name_H-M   'P 1'
#
loop_
_entity.id
_entity.type
_entity.pdbx_description
1 polymer ?
#
loop_
_entity_poly.entity_id
_entity_poly.type
_entity_poly.pdbx_seq_one_letter_code
_entity_poly.pdbx_strand_id
1 'polypeptide(L)' 'MPEQTVKIDIPFQTLVEALSALGYEEKQKIWEVLDAELFPDDEYSSEELSDVEAAHVAYETGDYITVDQLIEQLDEETA' A
#
# COMPACT_ATOMS: atom_id res chain seq x y z
N MET A 1 -7.46 -27.07 -24.81
CA MET A 1 -7.23 -26.27 -26.03
C MET A 1 -6.01 -25.40 -25.76
N PRO A 2 -5.02 -25.28 -26.66
CA PRO A 2 -3.85 -24.47 -26.37
C PRO A 2 -4.24 -22.98 -26.37
N GLU A 3 -3.95 -22.29 -25.27
CA GLU A 3 -4.06 -20.84 -25.16
C GLU A 3 -3.06 -20.23 -26.14
N GLN A 4 -3.55 -19.69 -27.26
CA GLN A 4 -2.71 -18.97 -28.21
C GLN A 4 -2.41 -17.59 -27.62
N THR A 5 -1.24 -17.44 -27.01
CA THR A 5 -0.74 -16.16 -26.53
C THR A 5 -0.16 -15.37 -27.70
N VAL A 6 -0.85 -14.29 -28.07
CA VAL A 6 -0.38 -13.34 -29.10
C VAL A 6 0.46 -12.28 -28.39
N LYS A 7 1.75 -12.21 -28.71
CA LYS A 7 2.61 -11.12 -28.24
C LYS A 7 2.27 -9.85 -29.01
N ILE A 8 1.74 -8.86 -28.31
CA ILE A 8 1.48 -7.53 -28.85
C ILE A 8 2.61 -6.61 -28.39
N ASP A 9 3.25 -5.95 -29.35
CA ASP A 9 4.25 -4.92 -29.09
C ASP A 9 3.52 -3.58 -28.92
N ILE A 10 3.42 -3.10 -27.69
CA ILE A 10 2.74 -1.86 -27.35
C ILE A 10 3.80 -0.82 -26.98
N PRO A 11 3.88 0.31 -27.70
CA PRO A 11 4.75 1.40 -27.31
C PRO A 11 4.44 1.86 -25.88
N PHE A 12 5.48 2.08 -25.08
CA PHE A 12 5.32 2.46 -23.67
C PHE A 12 4.41 3.68 -23.48
N GLN A 13 4.53 4.70 -24.34
CA GLN A 13 3.69 5.89 -24.26
C GLN A 13 2.20 5.60 -24.46
N THR A 14 1.88 4.70 -25.39
CA THR A 14 0.50 4.26 -25.63
C THR A 14 -0.04 3.45 -24.46
N LEU A 15 0.81 2.64 -23.83
CA LEU A 15 0.45 1.94 -22.59
C LEU A 15 0.13 2.95 -21.47
N VAL A 16 0.95 3.98 -21.27
CA VAL A 16 0.71 5.01 -20.25
C VAL A 16 -0.60 5.76 -20.48
N GLU A 17 -0.91 6.11 -21.72
CA GLU A 17 -2.18 6.75 -22.08
C GLU A 17 -3.38 5.84 -21.79
N ALA A 18 -3.28 4.55 -22.15
CA ALA A 18 -4.31 3.56 -21.86
C ALA A 18 -4.51 3.37 -20.35
N LEU A 19 -3.43 3.23 -19.59
CA LEU A 19 -3.45 3.13 -18.13
C LEU A 19 -4.08 4.36 -17.48
N SER A 20 -3.80 5.55 -18.00
CA SER A 20 -4.35 6.80 -17.48
C SER A 20 -5.87 6.88 -17.61
N ALA A 21 -6.43 6.29 -18.68
CA ALA A 21 -7.87 6.27 -18.96
C ALA A 21 -8.66 5.23 -18.13
N LEU A 22 -7.99 4.31 -17.45
CA LEU A 22 -8.63 3.28 -16.62
C LEU A 22 -9.28 3.86 -15.36
N GLY A 23 -10.33 3.18 -14.89
CA GLY A 23 -10.94 3.42 -13.59
C GLY A 23 -10.02 3.02 -12.43
N TYR A 24 -10.38 3.42 -11.21
CA TYR A 24 -9.59 3.14 -10.00
C TYR A 24 -9.40 1.63 -9.76
N GLU A 25 -10.47 0.83 -9.83
CA GLU A 25 -10.40 -0.61 -9.59
C GLU A 25 -9.51 -1.34 -10.62
N GLU A 26 -9.50 -0.88 -11.87
CA GLU A 26 -8.68 -1.45 -12.93
C GLU A 26 -7.20 -1.09 -12.73
N LYS A 27 -6.92 0.16 -12.30
CA LYS A 27 -5.58 0.59 -11.92
C LYS A 27 -5.04 -0.19 -10.73
N GLN A 28 -5.88 -0.49 -9.74
CA GLN A 28 -5.51 -1.29 -8.58
C GLN A 28 -5.08 -2.70 -8.99
N LYS A 29 -5.82 -3.37 -9.89
CA LYS A 29 -5.42 -4.70 -10.39
C LYS A 29 -4.08 -4.68 -11.11
N ILE A 30 -3.80 -3.62 -11.86
CA ILE A 30 -2.52 -3.46 -12.55
C ILE A 30 -1.40 -3.20 -11.54
N TRP A 31 -1.68 -2.42 -10.50
CA TRP A 31 -0.76 -2.21 -9.40
C TRP A 31 -0.38 -3.54 -8.74
N GLU A 32 -1.35 -4.38 -8.35
CA GLU A 32 -1.08 -5.68 -7.72
C GLU A 32 -0.20 -6.60 -8.58
N VAL A 33 -0.40 -6.61 -9.89
CA VAL A 33 0.45 -7.40 -10.82
C VAL A 33 1.88 -6.84 -10.86
N LEU A 34 2.02 -5.52 -10.99
CA LEU A 34 3.33 -4.88 -11.04
C LEU A 34 4.08 -5.03 -9.72
N ASP A 35 3.38 -4.93 -8.60
CA ASP A 35 3.91 -5.09 -7.25
C ASP A 35 4.51 -6.49 -7.07
N ALA A 36 3.75 -7.54 -7.43
CA ALA A 36 4.22 -8.92 -7.38
C ALA A 36 5.39 -9.22 -8.33
N GLU A 37 5.47 -8.57 -9.50
CA GLU A 37 6.58 -8.75 -10.44
C GLU A 37 7.85 -7.98 -10.04
N LEU A 38 7.70 -6.78 -9.47
CA LEU A 38 8.81 -5.90 -9.11
C LEU A 38 9.36 -6.20 -7.71
N PHE A 39 8.49 -6.67 -6.82
CA PHE A 39 8.80 -6.96 -5.42
C PHE A 39 8.33 -8.37 -5.04
N PRO A 40 8.88 -9.42 -5.68
CA PRO A 40 8.44 -10.80 -5.45
C PRO A 40 8.72 -11.31 -4.02
N ASP A 41 9.55 -10.60 -3.26
CA ASP A 41 9.90 -10.90 -1.87
C ASP A 41 9.34 -9.85 -0.88
N ASP A 42 8.50 -8.92 -1.31
CA ASP A 42 7.82 -7.92 -0.45
C ASP A 42 6.56 -8.51 0.17
N GLU A 43 6.67 -9.76 0.64
CA GLU A 43 5.82 -10.25 1.69
C GLU A 43 6.33 -9.62 2.98
N TYR A 44 5.48 -8.83 3.65
CA TYR A 44 5.75 -8.41 5.02
C TYR A 44 6.27 -9.61 5.80
N SER A 45 7.48 -9.47 6.33
CA SER A 45 8.04 -10.49 7.19
C SER A 45 7.06 -10.75 8.34
N SER A 46 7.14 -11.94 8.95
CA SER A 46 6.29 -12.24 10.11
C SER A 46 6.47 -11.23 11.25
N GLU A 47 7.62 -10.56 11.31
CA GLU A 47 7.89 -9.45 12.24
C GLU A 47 7.11 -8.19 11.84
N GLU A 48 7.13 -7.78 10.57
CA GLU A 48 6.38 -6.61 10.10
C GLU A 48 4.87 -6.79 10.21
N LEU A 49 4.35 -7.99 9.94
CA LEU A 49 2.92 -8.30 10.17
C LEU A 49 2.55 -8.24 11.65
N SER A 50 3.44 -8.72 12.52
CA SER A 50 3.24 -8.65 13.97
C SER A 50 3.23 -7.21 14.47
N ASP A 51 4.06 -6.33 13.90
CA ASP A 51 4.11 -4.91 14.25
C ASP A 51 2.84 -4.18 13.80
N VAL A 52 2.32 -4.50 12.61
CA VAL A 52 1.03 -3.97 12.13
C VAL A 52 -0.12 -4.44 13.01
N GLU A 53 -0.17 -5.72 13.38
CA GLU A 53 -1.22 -6.25 14.26
C GLU A 53 -1.15 -5.64 15.67
N ALA A 54 0.06 -5.43 16.21
CA ALA A 54 0.25 -4.73 17.48
C ALA A 54 -0.23 -3.28 17.42
N ALA A 55 0.05 -2.57 16.32
CA ALA A 55 -0.44 -1.20 16.13
C ALA A 55 -1.98 -1.14 16.03
N HIS A 56 -2.60 -2.11 15.36
CA HIS A 56 -4.06 -2.22 15.30
C HIS A 56 -4.68 -2.45 16.68
N VAL A 57 -4.12 -3.37 17.49
CA VAL A 57 -4.58 -3.64 18.86
C VAL A 57 -4.40 -2.40 19.75
N ALA A 58 -3.27 -1.70 19.66
CA ALA A 58 -3.06 -0.46 20.41
C ALA A 58 -4.12 0.60 20.04
N TYR A 59 -4.46 0.72 18.76
CA TYR A 59 -5.51 1.63 18.32
C TYR A 59 -6.90 1.24 18.84
N GLU A 60 -7.29 -0.04 18.73
CA GLU A 60 -8.60 -0.53 19.21
C GLU A 60 -8.77 -0.40 20.73
N THR A 61 -7.68 -0.58 21.48
CA THR A 61 -7.67 -0.45 22.93
C THR A 61 -7.60 0.99 23.42
N GLY A 62 -7.44 1.96 22.51
CA GLY A 62 -7.30 3.37 22.84
C GLY A 62 -5.93 3.74 23.40
N ASP A 63 -4.91 2.90 23.18
CA ASP A 63 -3.52 3.14 23.53
C ASP A 63 -2.84 4.05 22.49
N TYR A 64 -3.41 5.24 22.34
CA TYR A 64 -2.88 6.31 21.51
C TYR A 64 -3.14 7.65 22.18
N ILE A 65 -2.31 8.63 21.84
CA ILE A 65 -2.55 10.02 22.23
C ILE A 65 -3.04 10.80 21.03
N THR A 66 -3.99 11.70 21.26
CA THR A 66 -4.45 12.65 20.25
C THR A 66 -3.47 13.82 20.12
N VAL A 67 -3.54 14.54 19.01
CA VAL A 67 -2.69 15.72 18.77
C VAL A 67 -2.88 16.77 19.88
N ASP A 68 -4.12 16.99 20.34
CA ASP A 68 -4.40 17.95 21.42
C ASP A 68 -3.75 17.51 22.75
N GLN A 69 -3.82 16.21 23.08
CA GLN A 69 -3.19 15.65 24.29
C GLN A 69 -1.65 15.71 24.23
N LEU A 70 -1.07 15.52 23.04
CA LEU A 70 0.36 15.67 22.84
C LEU A 70 0.81 17.12 23.04
N ILE A 71 0.02 18.09 22.58
CA ILE A 71 0.29 19.51 22.77
C ILE A 71 0.24 19.87 24.26
N GLU A 72 -0.76 19.38 25.01
CA GLU A 72 -0.86 19.60 26.46
C GLU A 72 0.34 19.00 27.22
N GLN A 73 0.81 17.81 26.86
CA GLN A 73 1.98 17.18 27.51
C GLN A 73 3.28 17.96 27.25
N LEU A 74 3.47 18.48 26.03
CA LEU A 74 4.65 19.27 25.69
C LEU A 74 4.66 20.62 26.42
N ASP A 75 3.49 21.23 26.64
CA ASP A 75 3.36 22.45 27.43
C ASP A 75 3.62 22.19 28.93
N GLU A 76 3.25 21.03 29.46
CA GLU A 76 3.56 20.62 30.85
C GLU A 76 5.03 20.23 31.06
N GLU A 77 5.69 19.62 30.06
CA GLU A 77 7.11 19.22 30.14
C GLU A 77 8.08 20.41 30.01
N THR A 78 7.63 21.51 29.39
CA THR A 78 8.44 22.72 29.17
C THR A 78 8.19 23.86 30.18
N ALA A 79 7.29 23.66 31.15
CA ALA A 79 6.95 24.59 32.22
C ALA A 79 7.75 24.33 33.52
#